data_AF-A0A0T1QC08-F1
#
_entry.id   AF-A0A0T1QC08-F1
#
_cell.length_a   1.000
_cell.length_b   1.000
_cell.length_c   1.000
_cell.angle_alpha   90.00
_cell.angle_beta   90.00
_cell.angle_gamma   90.00
#
_symmetry.space_group_name_H-M   'P 1'
#
loop_
_entity.id
_entity.type
_entity.pdbx_description
1 polymer ?
#
loop_
_entity_poly.entity_id
_entity_poly.type
_entity_poly.pdbx_seq_one_letter_code
_entity_poly.pdbx_strand_id
1 'polypeptide(L)'
;MAENWGSTDGIVRFPSGALVRGRGLRHPLPSGPVPSFAVYLLGRQPPPTEWEARWLPWPDFRLPKDRRQARTVLEEALARARNERVEIACGGGRGRTGTALACMAVLDGVPADQAVAFVRRNYHHRAVETPWQRRFVRRFGDA
;
A
#
# COMPACT_ATOMS: atom_id res chain seq x y z
N MET A 1 -18.87 3.10 15.06
CA MET A 1 -18.92 3.72 13.71
C MET A 1 -17.64 3.33 12.99
N ALA A 2 -17.71 2.96 11.71
CA ALA A 2 -16.50 2.57 10.97
C ALA A 2 -15.55 3.77 10.86
N GLU A 3 -14.31 3.58 11.29
CA GLU A 3 -13.27 4.59 11.28
C GLU A 3 -12.50 4.51 9.96
N ASN A 4 -13.14 4.90 8.87
CA ASN A 4 -12.53 4.86 7.54
C ASN A 4 -12.09 6.25 7.06
N TRP A 5 -11.25 6.28 6.03
CA TRP A 5 -10.82 7.53 5.40
C TRP A 5 -12.00 8.29 4.77
N GLY A 6 -11.97 9.63 4.84
CA GLY A 6 -12.78 10.49 3.98
C GLY A 6 -12.18 10.63 2.56
N SER A 7 -12.78 11.47 1.71
CA SER A 7 -12.21 11.79 0.40
C SER A 7 -11.04 12.78 0.56
N THR A 8 -9.83 12.24 0.69
CA THR A 8 -8.58 12.99 0.80
C THR A 8 -7.55 12.50 -0.22
N ASP A 9 -6.45 13.22 -0.37
CA ASP A 9 -5.40 12.85 -1.32
C ASP A 9 -4.77 11.48 -1.01
N GLY A 10 -4.52 10.73 -2.09
CA GLY A 10 -3.84 9.43 -2.02
C GLY A 10 -4.71 8.27 -1.51
N ILE A 11 -6.02 8.46 -1.34
CA ILE A 11 -6.94 7.37 -1.00
C ILE A 11 -7.26 6.54 -2.24
N VAL A 12 -7.07 5.23 -2.12
CA VAL A 12 -7.49 4.22 -3.11
C VAL A 12 -8.72 3.52 -2.58
N ARG A 13 -9.80 3.55 -3.36
CA ARG A 13 -10.99 2.72 -3.14
C ARG A 13 -10.85 1.41 -3.90
N PHE A 14 -10.80 0.31 -3.16
CA PHE A 14 -10.72 -1.05 -3.71
C PHE A 14 -12.12 -1.60 -4.08
N PRO A 15 -12.21 -2.63 -4.95
CA PRO A 15 -13.47 -3.26 -5.35
C PRO A 15 -14.43 -3.61 -4.21
N SER A 16 -13.91 -4.10 -3.09
CA SER A 16 -14.69 -4.46 -1.90
C SER A 16 -15.22 -3.25 -1.10
N GLY A 17 -14.89 -2.03 -1.53
CA GLY A 17 -15.24 -0.79 -0.86
C GLY A 17 -14.20 -0.33 0.18
N ALA A 18 -13.18 -1.14 0.47
CA ALA A 18 -12.10 -0.78 1.38
C ALA A 18 -11.35 0.48 0.91
N LEU A 19 -10.95 1.32 1.86
CA LEU A 19 -10.24 2.57 1.62
C LEU A 19 -8.85 2.53 2.22
N VAL A 20 -7.81 2.78 1.42
CA VAL A 20 -6.42 2.78 1.90
C VAL A 20 -5.71 4.04 1.43
N ARG A 21 -4.98 4.69 2.33
CA ARG A 21 -4.15 5.85 2.01
C ARG A 21 -2.75 5.40 1.56
N GLY A 22 -2.35 5.74 0.35
CA GLY A 22 -0.95 5.67 -0.06
C GLY A 22 -0.20 6.97 0.25
N ARG A 23 0.97 6.91 0.91
CA ARG A 23 1.75 8.12 1.25
C ARG A 23 3.25 8.00 0.96
N GLY A 24 3.87 9.16 0.69
CA GLY A 24 5.32 9.33 0.71
C GLY A 24 5.79 9.95 2.03
N LEU A 25 6.63 9.24 2.79
CA LEU A 25 7.10 9.67 4.11
C LEU A 25 8.00 10.92 4.09
N ARG A 26 8.56 11.27 2.93
CA ARG A 26 9.30 12.54 2.77
C ARG A 26 8.42 13.78 2.85
N HIS A 27 7.10 13.61 2.74
CA HIS A 27 6.13 14.67 2.87
C HIS A 27 5.57 14.69 4.30
N PRO A 28 5.24 15.87 4.84
CA PRO A 28 4.62 15.98 6.15
C PRO A 28 3.31 15.17 6.21
N LEU A 29 2.90 14.82 7.42
CA LEU A 29 1.59 14.19 7.62
C LEU A 29 0.49 15.14 7.11
N PRO A 30 -0.43 14.68 6.24
CA PRO A 30 -1.56 15.51 5.82
C PRO A 30 -2.39 15.95 7.02
N SER A 31 -3.01 17.12 6.94
CA SER A 31 -3.98 17.55 7.95
C SER A 31 -5.17 16.60 8.00
N GLY A 32 -5.80 16.52 9.18
CA GLY A 32 -6.96 15.66 9.43
C GLY A 32 -6.62 14.36 10.14
N PRO A 33 -7.45 13.31 10.00
CA PRO A 33 -7.28 12.07 10.74
C PRO A 33 -5.93 11.39 10.48
N VAL A 34 -5.37 10.81 11.55
CA VAL A 34 -4.15 9.99 11.52
C VAL A 34 -4.51 8.53 11.26
N PRO A 35 -3.58 7.69 10.74
CA PRO A 35 -3.89 6.28 10.53
C PRO A 35 -4.08 5.56 11.86
N SER A 36 -4.96 4.56 11.87
CA SER A 36 -5.06 3.61 12.99
C SER A 36 -4.05 2.46 12.82
N PHE A 37 -3.73 2.15 11.56
CA PHE A 37 -2.75 1.14 11.19
C PHE A 37 -1.93 1.58 9.98
N ALA A 38 -0.62 1.29 9.99
CA ALA A 38 0.26 1.60 8.86
C ALA A 38 1.17 0.44 8.46
N VAL A 39 1.50 0.35 7.17
CA VAL A 39 2.56 -0.51 6.66
C VAL A 39 3.67 0.34 6.05
N TYR A 40 4.86 0.27 6.65
CA TYR A 40 6.04 1.00 6.19
C TYR A 40 6.94 0.12 5.33
N LEU A 41 7.09 0.52 4.06
CA LEU A 41 7.85 -0.20 3.02
C LEU A 41 9.24 0.42 2.87
N LEU A 42 10.10 0.24 3.89
CA LEU A 42 11.38 0.94 4.01
C LEU A 42 12.56 -0.03 4.04
N GLY A 43 13.70 0.40 3.49
CA GLY A 43 14.94 -0.36 3.54
C GLY A 43 15.61 -0.37 4.91
N ARG A 44 15.19 0.53 5.81
CA ARG A 44 15.63 0.63 7.21
C ARG A 44 14.41 0.70 8.11
N GLN A 45 14.57 0.25 9.34
CA GLN A 45 13.48 0.29 10.33
C GLN A 45 13.06 1.74 10.58
N PRO A 46 11.75 2.06 10.48
CA PRO A 46 11.25 3.38 10.84
C PRO A 46 11.30 3.60 12.36
N PRO A 47 11.29 4.86 12.83
CA PRO A 47 11.05 5.17 14.23
C PRO A 47 9.66 4.67 14.66
N PRO A 48 9.45 4.45 15.97
CA PRO A 48 8.13 4.09 16.50
C PRO A 48 7.10 5.19 16.20
N THR A 49 5.84 4.79 16.10
CA THR A 49 4.70 5.67 15.86
C THR A 49 3.66 5.55 16.96
N GLU A 50 2.81 6.56 17.10
CA GLU A 50 1.71 6.57 18.08
C GLU A 50 0.59 5.58 17.70
N TRP A 51 0.54 5.15 16.43
CA TRP A 51 -0.36 4.12 15.91
C TRP A 51 0.38 2.81 15.65
N GLU A 52 -0.38 1.73 15.53
CA GLU A 52 0.15 0.42 15.19
C GLU A 52 0.75 0.41 13.78
N ALA A 53 1.96 -0.14 13.64
CA ALA A 53 2.61 -0.22 12.34
C ALA A 53 3.34 -1.55 12.13
N ARG A 54 3.24 -2.08 10.91
CA ARG A 54 4.11 -3.13 10.40
C ARG A 54 5.23 -2.50 9.57
N TRP A 55 6.45 -2.97 9.78
CA TRP A 55 7.56 -2.65 8.89
C TRP A 55 7.84 -3.83 7.97
N LEU A 56 7.83 -3.58 6.67
CA LEU A 56 8.32 -4.52 5.65
C LEU A 56 9.67 -4.03 5.13
N PRO A 57 10.76 -4.81 5.32
CA PRO A 57 12.06 -4.50 4.74
C PRO A 57 11.99 -4.50 3.22
N TRP A 58 11.94 -3.30 2.64
CA TRP A 58 11.74 -3.09 1.21
C TRP A 58 12.70 -2.01 0.69
N PRO A 59 13.89 -2.41 0.20
CA PRO A 59 14.89 -1.48 -0.32
C PRO A 59 14.37 -0.66 -1.50
N ASP A 60 14.91 0.53 -1.67
CA ASP A 60 14.41 1.43 -2.70
C ASP A 60 14.61 0.87 -4.12
N PHE A 61 13.64 1.13 -4.99
CA PHE A 61 13.53 0.54 -6.32
C PHE A 61 13.55 -1.00 -6.37
N ARG A 62 13.55 -1.73 -5.26
CA ARG A 62 13.61 -3.21 -5.24
C ARG A 62 12.23 -3.82 -4.95
N LEU A 63 12.24 -5.12 -4.63
CA LEU A 63 11.13 -5.94 -4.15
C LEU A 63 11.24 -6.13 -2.62
N PRO A 64 10.18 -6.56 -1.91
CA PRO A 64 10.29 -6.85 -0.49
C PRO A 64 11.31 -7.98 -0.28
N LYS A 65 12.07 -7.92 0.82
CA LYS A 65 13.05 -8.96 1.15
C LYS A 65 12.40 -10.32 1.36
N ASP A 66 11.24 -10.35 2.01
CA ASP A 66 10.43 -11.54 2.19
C ASP A 66 9.06 -11.35 1.51
N ARG A 67 8.77 -12.20 0.52
CA ARG A 67 7.52 -12.14 -0.26
C ARG A 67 6.34 -12.73 0.49
N ARG A 68 6.56 -13.76 1.32
CA ARG A 68 5.49 -14.38 2.13
C ARG A 68 5.04 -13.42 3.21
N GLN A 69 6.00 -12.83 3.92
CA GLN A 69 5.72 -11.78 4.90
C GLN A 69 4.97 -10.60 4.26
N ALA A 70 5.40 -10.16 3.07
CA ALA A 70 4.71 -9.10 2.35
C ALA A 70 3.26 -9.46 2.01
N ARG A 71 2.96 -10.71 1.60
CA ARG A 71 1.59 -11.17 1.36
C ARG A 71 0.75 -11.10 2.63
N THR A 72 1.22 -11.71 3.72
CA THR A 72 0.50 -11.74 5.01
C THR A 72 0.19 -10.33 5.52
N VAL A 73 1.17 -9.40 5.47
CA VAL A 73 0.97 -8.03 5.94
C VAL A 73 0.02 -7.24 5.03
N LEU A 74 0.03 -7.49 3.71
CA LEU A 74 -0.89 -6.81 2.79
C LEU A 74 -2.33 -7.37 2.88
N GLU A 75 -2.49 -8.65 3.21
CA GLU A 75 -3.79 -9.25 3.56
C GLU A 75 -4.34 -8.64 4.86
N GLU A 76 -3.51 -8.54 5.90
CA GLU A 76 -3.85 -7.86 7.16
C GLU A 76 -4.29 -6.41 6.90
N ALA A 77 -3.51 -5.67 6.11
CA ALA A 77 -3.83 -4.29 5.76
C ALA A 77 -5.16 -4.17 5.02
N LEU A 78 -5.45 -5.06 4.06
CA LEU A 78 -6.71 -5.05 3.30
C LEU A 78 -7.90 -5.42 4.20
N ALA A 79 -7.75 -6.39 5.09
CA ALA A 79 -8.79 -6.78 6.03
C ALA A 79 -9.15 -5.64 7.00
N ARG A 80 -8.14 -4.98 7.57
CA ARG A 80 -8.33 -3.83 8.48
C ARG A 80 -8.93 -2.62 7.78
N ALA A 81 -8.57 -2.40 6.51
CA ALA A 81 -9.06 -1.26 5.71
C ALA A 81 -10.59 -1.24 5.48
N ARG A 82 -11.30 -2.31 5.86
CA ARG A 82 -12.77 -2.33 5.87
C ARG A 82 -13.35 -1.46 6.99
N ASN A 83 -12.66 -1.35 8.12
CA ASN A 83 -13.17 -0.68 9.32
C ASN A 83 -12.19 0.34 9.94
N GLU A 84 -10.96 0.41 9.44
CA GLU A 84 -9.89 1.23 9.98
C GLU A 84 -9.20 2.10 8.92
N ARG A 85 -8.63 3.22 9.38
CA ARG A 85 -7.77 4.11 8.61
C ARG A 85 -6.41 3.47 8.37
N VAL A 86 -6.31 2.68 7.30
CA VAL A 86 -5.08 1.99 6.89
C VAL A 86 -4.22 2.87 5.98
N GLU A 87 -2.93 2.98 6.29
CA GLU A 87 -1.93 3.67 5.46
C GLU A 87 -0.85 2.72 4.94
N ILE A 88 -0.47 2.86 3.67
CA ILE A 88 0.69 2.22 3.06
C ILE A 88 1.69 3.29 2.66
N ALA A 89 2.91 3.24 3.17
CA ALA A 89 3.87 4.30 2.94
C ALA A 89 5.30 3.82 2.66
N CYS A 90 5.96 4.52 1.76
CA CYS A 90 7.40 4.41 1.51
C CYS A 90 8.01 5.82 1.45
N GLY A 91 9.32 5.95 1.25
CA GLY A 91 9.95 7.28 1.21
C GLY A 91 9.32 8.22 0.18
N GLY A 92 9.04 7.73 -1.04
CA GLY A 92 8.58 8.55 -2.15
C GLY A 92 7.09 8.49 -2.48
N GLY A 93 6.33 7.53 -1.95
CA GLY A 93 4.90 7.36 -2.21
C GLY A 93 4.54 6.95 -3.64
N ARG A 94 5.47 6.36 -4.41
CA ARG A 94 5.24 6.05 -5.85
C ARG A 94 5.54 4.60 -6.21
N GLY A 95 6.80 4.18 -6.17
CA GLY A 95 7.19 2.81 -6.57
C GLY A 95 6.73 1.76 -5.58
N ARG A 96 7.33 1.71 -4.39
CA ARG A 96 7.03 0.69 -3.37
C ARG A 96 5.57 0.78 -2.90
N THR A 97 5.10 1.98 -2.55
CA THR A 97 3.69 2.23 -2.20
C THR A 97 2.75 1.78 -3.31
N GLY A 98 2.97 2.22 -4.55
CA GLY A 98 2.15 1.81 -5.68
C GLY A 98 2.20 0.31 -5.97
N THR A 99 3.35 -0.34 -5.73
CA THR A 99 3.50 -1.79 -5.89
C THR A 99 2.68 -2.54 -4.84
N ALA A 100 2.77 -2.13 -3.57
CA ALA A 100 1.97 -2.72 -2.50
C ALA A 100 0.46 -2.51 -2.73
N LEU A 101 0.03 -1.30 -3.11
CA LEU A 101 -1.36 -1.03 -3.45
C LEU A 101 -1.84 -1.90 -4.63
N ALA A 102 -0.98 -2.17 -5.62
CA ALA A 102 -1.34 -3.01 -6.75
C ALA A 102 -1.45 -4.48 -6.33
N CYS A 103 -0.56 -4.96 -5.46
CA CYS A 103 -0.69 -6.27 -4.83
C CYS A 103 -1.99 -6.40 -4.01
N MET A 104 -2.35 -5.36 -3.23
CA MET A 104 -3.63 -5.32 -2.51
C MET A 104 -4.83 -5.34 -3.47
N ALA A 105 -4.73 -4.69 -4.63
CA ALA A 105 -5.78 -4.73 -5.64
C ALA A 105 -6.00 -6.15 -6.16
N VAL A 106 -4.92 -6.92 -6.35
CA VAL A 106 -5.01 -8.34 -6.72
C VAL A 106 -5.70 -9.16 -5.63
N LEU A 107 -5.31 -8.96 -4.37
CA LEU A 107 -5.96 -9.62 -3.22
C LEU A 107 -7.45 -9.28 -3.12
N ASP A 108 -7.84 -8.07 -3.53
CA ASP A 108 -9.22 -7.60 -3.55
C ASP A 108 -9.97 -7.92 -4.86
N GLY A 109 -9.42 -8.82 -5.70
CA GLY A 109 -10.10 -9.37 -6.87
C GLY A 109 -9.85 -8.67 -8.20
N VAL A 110 -8.97 -7.66 -8.27
CA VAL A 110 -8.53 -7.08 -9.55
C VAL A 110 -7.60 -8.06 -10.27
N PRO A 111 -7.83 -8.40 -11.55
CA PRO A 111 -6.91 -9.25 -12.31
C PRO A 111 -5.46 -8.73 -12.27
N ALA A 112 -4.49 -9.64 -12.08
CA ALA A 112 -3.10 -9.26 -11.81
C ALA A 112 -2.41 -8.51 -12.97
N ASP A 113 -2.85 -8.74 -14.20
CA ASP A 113 -2.44 -8.01 -15.40
C ASP A 113 -3.02 -6.58 -15.46
N GLN A 114 -4.15 -6.33 -14.80
CA GLN A 114 -4.83 -5.03 -14.72
C GLN A 114 -4.48 -4.22 -13.47
N ALA A 115 -3.99 -4.85 -12.40
CA ALA A 115 -3.75 -4.23 -11.10
C ALA A 115 -2.83 -2.98 -11.15
N VAL A 116 -1.80 -3.00 -11.98
CA VAL A 116 -0.92 -1.82 -12.17
C VAL A 116 -1.69 -0.67 -12.81
N ALA A 117 -2.52 -0.95 -13.82
CA ALA A 117 -3.33 0.06 -14.48
C ALA A 117 -4.40 0.61 -13.52
N PHE A 118 -4.99 -0.25 -12.69
CA PHE A 118 -5.92 0.13 -11.63
C PHE A 118 -5.30 1.14 -10.67
N VAL A 119 -4.13 0.86 -10.10
CA VAL A 119 -3.48 1.80 -9.16
C VAL A 119 -3.03 3.08 -9.86
N ARG A 120 -2.58 3.00 -11.12
CA ARG A 120 -2.22 4.23 -11.85
C ARG A 120 -3.38 5.18 -12.07
N ARG A 121 -4.58 4.65 -12.29
CA ARG A 121 -5.81 5.43 -12.43
C ARG A 121 -6.30 5.98 -11.09
N ASN A 122 -6.28 5.15 -10.05
CA ASN A 122 -6.94 5.46 -8.78
C ASN A 122 -6.02 6.04 -7.69
N TYR A 123 -4.70 6.04 -7.90
CA TYR A 123 -3.71 6.54 -6.93
C TYR A 123 -2.76 7.57 -7.53
N HIS A 124 -1.92 7.15 -8.47
CA HIS A 124 -0.90 8.01 -9.06
C HIS A 124 -0.45 7.45 -10.41
N HIS A 125 -0.50 8.27 -11.48
CA HIS A 125 -0.21 7.83 -12.85
C HIS A 125 1.19 7.18 -13.04
N ARG A 126 2.17 7.54 -12.19
CA ARG A 126 3.53 6.94 -12.16
C ARG A 126 3.72 5.81 -11.15
N ALA A 127 2.65 5.30 -10.53
CA ALA A 127 2.75 4.18 -9.60
C ALA A 127 3.39 2.96 -10.28
N VAL A 128 4.13 2.16 -9.48
CA VAL A 128 4.90 1.00 -9.95
C VAL A 128 5.99 1.42 -10.94
N GLU A 129 7.14 1.78 -10.39
CA GLU A 129 8.21 2.50 -11.09
C GLU A 129 9.05 1.55 -11.97
N THR A 130 9.29 0.32 -11.52
CA THR A 130 10.26 -0.57 -12.17
C THR A 130 9.61 -1.76 -12.89
N PRO A 131 10.27 -2.31 -13.94
CA PRO A 131 9.76 -3.50 -14.63
C PRO A 131 9.60 -4.73 -13.72
N TRP A 132 10.50 -4.93 -12.76
CA TRP A 132 10.41 -6.05 -11.83
C TRP A 132 9.32 -5.87 -10.77
N GLN A 133 8.97 -4.65 -10.38
CA GLN A 133 7.79 -4.39 -9.55
C GLN A 133 6.51 -4.78 -10.31
N ARG A 134 6.40 -4.43 -11.59
CA ARG A 134 5.25 -4.85 -12.44
C ARG A 134 5.18 -6.38 -12.55
N ARG A 135 6.31 -7.05 -12.76
CA ARG A 135 6.38 -8.51 -12.81
C ARG A 135 6.00 -9.15 -11.47
N PHE A 136 6.39 -8.54 -10.36
CA PHE A 136 6.04 -9.00 -9.02
C PHE A 136 4.53 -8.95 -8.80
N VAL A 137 3.87 -7.83 -9.14
CA VAL A 137 2.40 -7.70 -9.06
C VAL A 137 1.69 -8.76 -9.90
N ARG A 138 2.14 -9.00 -11.13
CA ARG A 138 1.53 -9.99 -12.04
C ARG A 138 1.51 -11.42 -11.49
N ARG A 139 2.45 -11.76 -10.61
CA ARG A 139 2.57 -13.09 -10.01
C ARG A 139 2.00 -13.17 -8.60
N PHE A 140 1.37 -12.09 -8.13
CA PHE A 140 0.95 -11.98 -6.73
C PHE A 140 -0.29 -12.82 -6.42
N GLY A 141 -1.14 -13.09 -7.43
CA GLY A 141 -2.31 -13.96 -7.32
C GLY A 141 -2.00 -15.46 -7.44
N ASP A 142 -0.77 -15.82 -7.83
CA ASP A 142 -0.35 -17.21 -8.06
C ASP A 142 0.22 -17.89 -6.80
N ALA A 143 0.08 -17.27 -5.62
CA ALA A 143 0.71 -17.67 -4.37
C ALA A 143 -0.29 -18.08 -3.29
#